data_AF-Q8DKG3-F1
#
_entry.id   AF-Q8DKG3-F1
#
_cell.length_a   1.000
_cell.length_b   1.000
_cell.length_c   1.000
_cell.angle_alpha   90.00
_cell.angle_beta   90.00
_cell.angle_gamma   90.00
#
_symmetry.space_group_name_H-M   'P 1'
#
loop_
_entity.id
_entity.type
_entity.pdbx_description
1 polymer ?
#
loop_
_entity_poly.entity_id
_entity_poly.type
_entity_poly.pdbx_seq_one_letter_code
_entity_poly.pdbx_strand_id
1 'polypeptide(L)'
;MSAHRFSLAWLLLGTWAMGIGALPVMPSLPAVAQNSSNPASEFDRYMQRGYELTAKRDYQSALVNFRRALSLRPNNRYALMAISNVEAYLARDRYAAQSSHRLTFVPTNRGMPGQRIAGATRFGECTQGSMTKIIALVPDNNLGMTAVANPSLFFFVPQSTATSAELILLSEAGDLLLSQQVPLKGKAGILPVTIDASQAKLQPGQKYQWIFSLTCKPNEPDANPFVTGWIERAELDSNLARVMTTMAPADRLPLLVTSQLWNDTLATLVELQQRNPNNPVIKQQWQDLLKSAGIDPQIANMPLLQ
;
A
#
# COMPACT_ATOMS: atom_id res chain seq x y z
N MET A 1 -49.87 6.30 46.46
CA MET A 1 -50.03 7.62 47.11
C MET A 1 -50.06 8.66 45.98
N SER A 2 -51.18 8.82 45.28
CA SER A 2 -52.26 9.80 45.55
C SER A 2 -51.75 11.22 45.77
N ALA A 3 -51.96 12.11 44.79
CA ALA A 3 -52.75 13.33 44.98
C ALA A 3 -53.06 14.00 43.63
N HIS A 4 -54.35 14.11 43.35
CA HIS A 4 -54.98 14.92 42.30
C HIS A 4 -54.94 16.43 42.63
N ARG A 5 -55.08 17.29 41.60
CA ARG A 5 -56.09 18.38 41.51
C ARG A 5 -56.02 19.05 40.12
N PHE A 6 -57.01 18.85 39.26
CA PHE A 6 -58.27 19.60 39.08
C PHE A 6 -58.09 20.93 38.33
N SER A 7 -58.61 21.01 37.08
CA SER A 7 -59.94 21.58 36.83
C SER A 7 -60.28 21.57 35.33
N LEU A 8 -61.48 21.05 35.04
CA LEU A 8 -62.18 21.20 33.77
C LEU A 8 -62.78 22.61 33.64
N ALA A 9 -62.84 23.13 32.42
CA ALA A 9 -63.85 24.11 32.02
C ALA A 9 -64.60 23.58 30.79
N TRP A 10 -65.92 23.67 30.87
CA TRP A 10 -66.91 23.10 29.97
C TRP A 10 -67.10 23.92 28.68
N LEU A 11 -67.17 23.18 27.56
CA LEU A 11 -68.07 23.29 26.39
C LEU A 11 -68.66 24.65 26.00
N LEU A 12 -68.45 25.02 24.72
CA LEU A 12 -69.56 25.41 23.84
C LEU A 12 -69.35 24.86 22.42
N LEU A 13 -70.36 24.14 21.95
CA LEU A 13 -70.54 23.65 20.60
C LEU A 13 -70.93 24.81 19.68
N GLY A 14 -70.11 25.08 18.66
CA GLY A 14 -70.46 25.93 17.53
C GLY A 14 -70.44 25.10 16.25
N THR A 15 -71.61 24.68 15.76
CA THR A 15 -71.77 24.12 14.42
C THR A 15 -71.66 25.24 13.39
N TRP A 16 -70.59 25.22 12.59
CA TRP A 16 -70.48 26.06 11.39
C TRP A 16 -70.45 25.19 10.13
N ALA A 17 -71.25 25.64 9.18
CA ALA A 17 -71.66 24.99 7.95
C ALA A 17 -70.49 24.65 7.01
N MET A 18 -70.70 23.61 6.22
CA MET A 18 -69.86 23.24 5.08
C MET A 18 -69.78 24.40 4.08
N GLY A 19 -68.61 25.03 4.00
CA GLY A 19 -68.18 25.78 2.83
C GLY A 19 -67.22 24.90 2.04
N ILE A 20 -67.62 24.50 0.83
CA ILE A 20 -66.76 23.78 -0.13
C ILE A 20 -65.74 24.80 -0.67
N GLY A 21 -64.72 25.09 0.13
CA GLY A 21 -63.57 25.88 -0.28
C GLY A 21 -62.61 25.00 -1.09
N ALA A 22 -62.30 25.42 -2.31
CA ALA A 22 -61.27 24.81 -3.13
C ALA A 22 -59.99 24.62 -2.31
N LEU A 23 -59.43 23.40 -2.33
CA LEU A 23 -58.14 23.11 -1.72
C LEU A 23 -57.11 24.10 -2.29
N PRO A 24 -56.26 24.74 -1.45
CA PRO A 24 -55.17 25.53 -1.96
C PRO A 24 -54.24 24.62 -2.76
N VAL A 25 -54.01 24.98 -4.02
CA VAL A 25 -52.91 24.41 -4.81
C VAL A 25 -51.64 24.76 -4.04
N MET A 26 -51.05 23.75 -3.37
CA MET A 26 -49.74 23.93 -2.75
C MET A 26 -48.75 24.29 -3.86
N PRO A 27 -47.99 25.39 -3.75
CA PRO A 27 -46.90 25.63 -4.68
C PRO A 27 -45.93 24.45 -4.55
N SER A 28 -45.68 23.76 -5.67
CA SER A 28 -44.63 22.76 -5.75
C SER A 28 -43.35 23.39 -5.22
N LEU A 29 -42.76 22.79 -4.18
CA LEU A 29 -41.41 23.14 -3.73
C LEU A 29 -40.51 23.18 -4.97
N PRO A 30 -39.72 24.24 -5.16
CA PRO A 30 -38.75 24.24 -6.24
C PRO A 30 -37.85 23.02 -6.01
N ALA A 31 -37.79 22.15 -7.02
CA ALA A 31 -36.84 21.05 -7.03
C ALA A 31 -35.47 21.63 -6.68
N VAL A 32 -34.82 21.11 -5.63
CA VAL A 32 -33.42 21.41 -5.35
C VAL A 32 -32.65 20.97 -6.57
N ALA A 33 -32.31 21.92 -7.43
CA ALA A 33 -31.41 21.69 -8.54
C ALA A 33 -30.10 21.18 -7.94
N GLN A 34 -29.78 19.90 -8.18
CA GLN A 34 -28.43 19.41 -7.99
C GLN A 34 -27.56 20.19 -8.98
N ASN A 35 -26.93 21.26 -8.46
CA ASN A 35 -25.98 22.06 -9.23
C ASN A 35 -24.72 21.20 -9.41
N SER A 36 -24.68 20.43 -10.49
CA SER A 36 -23.74 19.33 -10.75
C SER A 36 -22.41 19.78 -11.34
N SER A 37 -22.03 21.05 -11.17
CA SER A 37 -20.86 21.65 -11.83
C SER A 37 -19.94 22.38 -10.85
N ASN A 38 -19.58 21.75 -9.73
CA ASN A 38 -18.43 22.21 -8.95
C ASN A 38 -17.14 21.59 -9.55
N PRO A 39 -16.21 22.37 -10.12
CA PRO A 39 -14.96 21.86 -10.68
C PRO A 39 -14.14 21.03 -9.68
N ALA A 40 -14.28 21.29 -8.37
CA ALA A 40 -13.67 20.47 -7.34
C ALA A 40 -14.25 19.06 -7.28
N SER A 41 -15.58 18.93 -7.40
CA SER A 41 -16.27 17.64 -7.44
C SER A 41 -15.99 16.89 -8.74
N GLU A 42 -15.87 17.60 -9.88
CA GLU A 42 -15.52 16.99 -11.15
C GLU A 42 -14.07 16.48 -11.19
N PHE A 43 -13.14 17.24 -10.60
CA PHE A 43 -11.76 16.79 -10.41
C PHE A 43 -11.71 15.47 -9.65
N ASP A 44 -12.38 15.39 -8.49
CA ASP A 44 -12.39 14.16 -7.67
C ASP A 44 -13.02 12.98 -8.40
N ARG A 45 -14.10 13.22 -9.17
CA ARG A 45 -14.74 12.21 -10.01
C ARG A 45 -13.77 11.66 -11.07
N TYR A 46 -13.04 12.53 -11.76
CA TYR A 46 -12.07 12.09 -12.76
C TYR A 46 -10.86 11.38 -12.14
N MET A 47 -10.34 11.87 -11.00
CA MET A 47 -9.27 11.20 -10.27
C MET A 47 -9.69 9.80 -9.82
N GLN A 48 -10.85 9.69 -9.16
CA GLN A 48 -11.39 8.40 -8.71
C GLN A 48 -11.58 7.44 -9.89
N ARG A 49 -12.18 7.91 -10.99
CA ARG A 49 -12.40 7.08 -12.17
C ARG A 49 -11.08 6.63 -12.81
N GLY A 50 -10.07 7.49 -12.85
CA GLY A 50 -8.74 7.14 -13.32
C GLY A 50 -8.12 5.99 -12.52
N TYR A 51 -8.21 6.05 -11.18
CA TYR A 51 -7.71 4.97 -10.32
C TYR A 51 -8.51 3.66 -10.49
N GLU A 52 -9.84 3.72 -10.56
CA GLU A 52 -10.66 2.54 -10.83
C GLU A 52 -10.29 1.84 -12.15
N LEU A 53 -10.03 2.62 -13.20
CA LEU A 53 -9.61 2.10 -14.50
C LEU A 53 -8.18 1.54 -14.45
N THR A 54 -7.29 2.17 -13.66
CA THR A 54 -5.94 1.67 -13.42
C THR A 54 -5.96 0.29 -12.73
N ALA A 55 -6.85 0.09 -11.74
CA ALA A 55 -7.06 -1.21 -11.10
C ALA A 55 -7.49 -2.28 -12.11
N LYS A 56 -8.33 -1.90 -13.08
CA LYS A 56 -8.79 -2.76 -14.18
C LYS A 56 -7.75 -2.91 -15.30
N ARG A 57 -6.57 -2.32 -15.15
CA ARG A 57 -5.50 -2.26 -16.17
C ARG A 57 -5.93 -1.57 -17.47
N ASP A 58 -7.01 -0.79 -17.45
CA ASP A 58 -7.43 0.07 -18.54
C ASP A 58 -6.65 1.39 -18.48
N TYR A 59 -5.34 1.27 -18.71
CA TYR A 59 -4.38 2.37 -18.57
C TYR A 59 -4.63 3.51 -19.56
N GLN A 60 -5.14 3.21 -20.76
CA GLN A 60 -5.49 4.22 -21.75
C GLN A 60 -6.67 5.08 -21.27
N SER A 61 -7.76 4.45 -20.82
CA SER A 61 -8.90 5.20 -20.28
C SER A 61 -8.55 5.90 -18.96
N ALA A 62 -7.70 5.29 -18.13
CA ALA A 62 -7.20 5.93 -16.91
C ALA A 62 -6.46 7.23 -17.22
N LEU A 63 -5.54 7.20 -18.18
CA LEU A 63 -4.77 8.36 -18.63
C LEU A 63 -5.67 9.49 -19.13
N VAL A 64 -6.72 9.17 -19.89
CA VAL A 64 -7.72 10.17 -20.32
C VAL A 64 -8.40 10.84 -19.13
N ASN A 65 -8.79 10.07 -18.11
CA ASN A 65 -9.44 10.63 -16.92
C ASN A 65 -8.48 11.50 -16.11
N PHE A 66 -7.23 11.06 -15.89
CA PHE A 66 -6.26 11.88 -15.17
C PHE A 66 -5.91 13.18 -15.92
N ARG A 67 -5.83 13.15 -17.26
CA ARG A 67 -5.64 14.37 -18.06
C ARG A 67 -6.81 15.35 -17.96
N ARG A 68 -8.05 14.84 -17.90
CA ARG A 68 -9.24 15.66 -17.62
C ARG A 68 -9.17 16.28 -16.22
N ALA A 69 -8.79 15.51 -15.21
CA ALA A 69 -8.58 16.05 -13.86
C ALA A 69 -7.51 17.15 -13.86
N LEU A 70 -6.37 16.94 -14.54
CA LEU A 70 -5.31 17.94 -14.65
C LEU A 70 -5.76 19.22 -15.36
N SER A 71 -6.64 19.13 -16.38
CA SER A 71 -7.19 20.32 -17.04
C SER A 71 -8.07 21.18 -16.12
N LEU A 72 -8.72 20.57 -15.12
CA LEU A 72 -9.53 21.29 -14.13
C LEU A 72 -8.66 21.93 -13.03
N ARG A 73 -7.52 21.31 -12.71
CA ARG A 73 -6.55 21.82 -11.72
C ARG A 73 -5.13 21.72 -12.28
N PRO A 74 -4.70 22.70 -13.10
CA PRO A 74 -3.33 22.74 -13.61
C PRO A 74 -2.31 22.65 -12.47
N ASN A 75 -1.20 21.94 -12.70
CA ASN A 75 -0.13 21.71 -11.72
C ASN A 75 -0.52 20.90 -10.47
N ASN A 76 -1.70 20.28 -10.43
CA ASN A 76 -2.02 19.38 -9.33
C ASN A 76 -1.04 18.19 -9.29
N ARG A 77 -0.26 18.09 -8.20
CA ARG A 77 0.80 17.09 -8.05
C ARG A 77 0.30 15.65 -8.19
N TYR A 78 -0.89 15.35 -7.67
CA TYR A 78 -1.43 13.99 -7.71
C TYR A 78 -1.90 13.58 -9.10
N ALA A 79 -2.55 14.48 -9.84
CA ALA A 79 -2.90 14.23 -11.23
C ALA A 79 -1.65 14.04 -12.09
N LEU A 80 -0.61 14.87 -11.91
CA LEU A 80 0.68 14.73 -12.59
C LEU A 80 1.36 13.39 -12.27
N MET A 81 1.41 13.00 -10.99
CA MET A 81 1.98 11.72 -10.57
C MET A 81 1.21 10.53 -11.14
N ALA A 82 -0.14 10.58 -11.11
CA ALA A 82 -0.97 9.50 -11.65
C ALA A 82 -0.76 9.33 -13.17
N ILE A 83 -0.66 10.43 -13.92
CA ILE A 83 -0.32 10.42 -15.35
C ILE A 83 1.07 9.80 -15.56
N SER A 84 2.09 10.32 -14.86
CA SER A 84 3.47 9.83 -15.00
C SER A 84 3.59 8.34 -14.70
N ASN A 85 2.92 7.88 -13.64
CA ASN A 85 2.90 6.48 -13.25
C ASN A 85 2.26 5.62 -14.35
N VAL A 86 1.06 5.97 -14.81
CA VAL A 86 0.36 5.21 -15.87
C VAL A 86 1.13 5.22 -17.18
N GLU A 87 1.76 6.34 -17.55
CA GLU A 87 2.60 6.44 -18.75
C GLU A 87 3.83 5.54 -18.68
N ALA A 88 4.51 5.44 -17.53
CA ALA A 88 5.63 4.51 -17.34
C ALA A 88 5.21 3.05 -17.52
N TYR A 89 4.01 2.69 -17.05
CA TYR A 89 3.43 1.37 -17.25
C TYR A 89 3.08 1.09 -18.70
N LEU A 90 2.40 2.02 -19.38
CA LEU A 90 2.10 1.90 -20.81
C LEU A 90 3.37 1.77 -21.66
N ALA A 91 4.42 2.51 -21.33
CA ALA A 91 5.70 2.42 -22.02
C ALA A 91 6.32 1.02 -21.88
N ARG A 92 6.33 0.46 -20.66
CA ARG A 92 6.90 -0.88 -20.39
C ARG A 92 6.02 -2.01 -20.91
N ASP A 93 4.69 -1.90 -20.81
CA ASP A 93 3.75 -2.90 -21.30
C ASP A 93 3.74 -2.97 -22.84
N ARG A 94 4.02 -1.87 -23.55
CA ARG A 94 4.27 -1.90 -25.00
C ARG A 94 5.45 -2.79 -25.38
N TYR A 95 6.43 -2.99 -24.50
CA TYR A 95 7.52 -3.96 -24.69
C TYR A 95 7.15 -5.37 -24.21
N ALA A 96 6.11 -5.54 -23.39
CA ALA A 96 5.66 -6.82 -22.82
C ALA A 96 4.41 -7.39 -23.50
N ALA A 97 4.04 -6.87 -24.69
CA ALA A 97 2.79 -7.11 -25.43
C ALA A 97 2.52 -8.58 -25.88
N GLN A 98 3.17 -9.57 -25.26
CA GLN A 98 2.89 -11.00 -25.43
C GLN A 98 2.40 -11.69 -24.15
N SER A 99 2.25 -11.01 -23.00
CA SER A 99 1.75 -11.66 -21.78
C SER A 99 0.69 -10.83 -21.07
N SER A 100 -0.59 -11.05 -21.40
CA SER A 100 -1.67 -10.54 -20.57
C SER A 100 -1.53 -11.13 -19.15
N HIS A 101 -1.69 -10.30 -18.12
CA HIS A 101 -1.67 -10.62 -16.68
C HIS A 101 -0.35 -10.63 -15.87
N ARG A 102 0.82 -10.30 -16.44
CA ARG A 102 2.02 -10.17 -15.58
C ARG A 102 1.91 -9.00 -14.59
N LEU A 103 2.34 -9.21 -13.36
CA LEU A 103 2.47 -8.16 -12.35
C LEU A 103 3.92 -7.68 -12.36
N THR A 104 4.19 -6.53 -12.97
CA THR A 104 5.56 -6.01 -13.11
C THR A 104 5.72 -4.71 -12.36
N PHE A 105 6.84 -4.56 -11.65
CA PHE A 105 7.22 -3.32 -10.99
C PHE A 105 8.25 -2.57 -11.82
N VAL A 106 8.04 -1.28 -12.01
CA VAL A 106 8.98 -0.39 -12.69
C VAL A 106 9.53 0.57 -11.65
N PRO A 107 10.73 0.32 -11.09
CA PRO A 107 11.31 1.23 -10.12
C PRO A 107 11.52 2.61 -10.72
N THR A 108 11.33 3.65 -9.91
CA THR A 108 11.75 5.00 -10.32
C THR A 108 13.27 5.11 -10.39
N ASN A 109 13.78 6.05 -11.20
CA ASN A 109 15.21 6.37 -11.26
C ASN A 109 15.75 7.10 -10.01
N ARG A 110 14.98 7.11 -8.90
CA ARG A 110 15.39 7.66 -7.60
C ARG A 110 15.96 6.53 -6.75
N GLY A 111 17.27 6.29 -6.89
CA GLY A 111 17.98 5.31 -6.07
C GLY A 111 18.52 5.90 -4.78
N MET A 112 18.64 5.03 -3.77
CA MET A 112 19.26 5.34 -2.48
C MET A 112 20.47 4.41 -2.26
N PRO A 113 21.50 4.87 -1.53
CA PRO A 113 22.60 4.01 -1.11
C PRO A 113 22.08 2.85 -0.26
N GLY A 114 22.57 1.64 -0.50
CA GLY A 114 22.13 0.47 0.25
C GLY A 114 22.80 -0.81 -0.20
N GLN A 115 22.65 -1.84 0.63
CA GLN A 115 23.21 -3.16 0.44
C GLN A 115 22.10 -4.19 0.56
N ARG A 116 21.34 -4.40 -0.52
CA ARG A 116 20.26 -5.40 -0.54
C ARG A 116 20.74 -6.85 -0.59
N ILE A 117 22.01 -7.11 -0.89
CA ILE A 117 22.62 -8.45 -0.82
C ILE A 117 23.83 -8.35 0.10
N ALA A 118 23.87 -9.19 1.13
CA ALA A 118 25.04 -9.25 2.01
C ALA A 118 26.32 -9.53 1.20
N GLY A 119 27.41 -8.83 1.54
CA GLY A 119 28.68 -8.89 0.80
C GLY A 119 29.32 -10.29 0.83
N ALA A 120 30.49 -10.44 0.21
CA ALA A 120 31.22 -11.71 0.21
C ALA A 120 32.27 -11.83 1.34
N THR A 121 32.25 -10.96 2.34
CA THR A 121 33.39 -10.77 3.25
C THR A 121 33.05 -11.25 4.66
N ARG A 122 33.55 -12.44 5.00
CA ARG A 122 33.75 -12.94 6.37
C ARG A 122 32.50 -12.98 7.27
N PHE A 123 31.32 -13.16 6.71
CA PHE A 123 30.11 -13.25 7.50
C PHE A 123 30.09 -14.53 8.35
N GLY A 124 29.84 -14.32 9.65
CA GLY A 124 29.97 -15.30 10.70
C GLY A 124 29.39 -16.67 10.40
N GLU A 125 30.00 -17.66 11.05
CA GLU A 125 29.92 -19.12 10.93
C GLU A 125 28.52 -19.72 11.14
N CYS A 126 27.46 -18.92 11.03
CA CYS A 126 26.11 -19.31 11.35
C CYS A 126 25.24 -19.56 10.12
N THR A 127 25.54 -19.05 8.92
CA THR A 127 24.74 -19.36 7.70
C THR A 127 25.25 -20.61 6.98
N GLN A 128 24.33 -21.38 6.39
CA GLN A 128 24.56 -22.70 5.82
C GLN A 128 23.79 -22.91 4.51
N GLY A 129 24.14 -23.97 3.79
CA GLY A 129 23.49 -24.37 2.53
C GLY A 129 24.08 -23.70 1.29
N SER A 130 23.41 -23.85 0.14
CA SER A 130 23.85 -23.28 -1.14
C SER A 130 23.59 -21.79 -1.27
N MET A 131 22.56 -21.27 -0.58
CA MET A 131 22.21 -19.85 -0.51
C MET A 131 22.58 -19.30 0.86
N THR A 132 23.81 -18.79 0.99
CA THR A 132 24.39 -18.38 2.28
C THR A 132 24.23 -16.90 2.61
N LYS A 133 23.68 -16.11 1.68
CA LYS A 133 23.55 -14.65 1.81
C LYS A 133 22.15 -14.24 2.19
N ILE A 134 22.05 -13.30 3.13
CA ILE A 134 20.81 -12.56 3.37
C ILE A 134 20.55 -11.68 2.15
N ILE A 135 19.30 -11.64 1.70
CA ILE A 135 18.87 -10.80 0.59
C ILE A 135 17.62 -10.02 1.03
N ALA A 136 17.65 -8.69 0.93
CA ALA A 136 16.45 -7.89 1.09
C ALA A 136 15.63 -7.89 -0.20
N LEU A 137 14.33 -8.15 -0.09
CA LEU A 137 13.37 -8.07 -1.19
C LEU A 137 12.94 -6.61 -1.36
N VAL A 138 13.90 -5.79 -1.78
CA VAL A 138 13.75 -4.36 -2.11
C VAL A 138 14.15 -4.15 -3.58
N PRO A 139 13.60 -3.14 -4.29
CA PRO A 139 14.02 -2.87 -5.66
C PRO A 139 15.52 -2.59 -5.76
N ASP A 140 16.07 -2.69 -6.97
CA ASP A 140 17.51 -2.52 -7.26
C ASP A 140 18.06 -1.13 -6.93
N ASN A 141 17.16 -0.15 -6.85
CA ASN A 141 17.44 1.21 -6.40
C ASN A 141 17.46 1.35 -4.84
N ASN A 142 17.33 0.25 -4.09
CA ASN A 142 17.28 0.14 -2.62
C ASN A 142 16.17 0.95 -1.92
N LEU A 143 15.18 1.46 -2.63
CA LEU A 143 14.09 2.26 -2.07
C LEU A 143 12.76 1.53 -2.20
N GLY A 144 12.20 1.09 -1.07
CA GLY A 144 10.80 0.68 -0.97
C GLY A 144 9.89 1.88 -0.70
N MET A 145 8.62 1.77 -1.06
CA MET A 145 7.59 2.72 -0.63
C MET A 145 6.42 2.00 0.00
N THR A 146 5.76 2.68 0.93
CA THR A 146 4.55 2.17 1.58
C THR A 146 3.47 3.22 1.79
N ALA A 147 2.20 2.81 1.86
CA ALA A 147 1.10 3.69 2.26
C ALA A 147 0.85 3.67 3.78
N VAL A 148 1.28 2.61 4.47
CA VAL A 148 0.93 2.38 5.87
C VAL A 148 2.02 2.89 6.83
N ALA A 149 1.63 3.20 8.06
CA ALA A 149 2.56 3.72 9.08
C ALA A 149 3.52 2.65 9.64
N ASN A 150 3.15 1.37 9.53
CA ASN A 150 3.88 0.23 10.08
C ASN A 150 3.96 -0.90 9.03
N PRO A 151 4.74 -0.70 7.95
CA PRO A 151 4.87 -1.67 6.88
C PRO A 151 5.61 -2.94 7.33
N SER A 152 5.43 -3.99 6.54
CA SER A 152 6.35 -5.14 6.54
C SER A 152 7.51 -4.90 5.59
N LEU A 153 8.72 -5.23 6.05
CA LEU A 153 9.93 -5.41 5.26
C LEU A 153 10.10 -6.90 4.97
N PHE A 154 10.74 -7.26 3.86
CA PHE A 154 10.83 -8.65 3.41
C PHE A 154 12.28 -9.04 3.16
N PHE A 155 12.72 -10.14 3.77
CA PHE A 155 14.09 -10.61 3.70
C PHE A 155 14.11 -12.11 3.37
N PHE A 156 14.96 -12.52 2.45
CA PHE A 156 15.39 -13.91 2.40
C PHE A 156 16.44 -14.14 3.47
N VAL A 157 16.16 -15.10 4.36
CA VAL A 157 17.05 -15.56 5.41
C VAL A 157 17.55 -16.96 5.02
N PRO A 158 18.88 -17.18 4.91
CA PRO A 158 19.48 -18.49 4.74
C PRO A 158 19.14 -19.46 5.87
N GLN A 159 19.38 -20.76 5.63
CA GLN A 159 19.48 -21.71 6.73
C GLN A 159 20.61 -21.24 7.65
N SER A 160 20.35 -21.20 8.95
CA SER A 160 21.36 -20.71 9.89
C SER A 160 21.20 -21.26 11.31
N THR A 161 22.26 -21.14 12.11
CA THR A 161 22.24 -21.43 13.55
C THR A 161 21.87 -20.21 14.40
N ALA A 162 21.70 -19.03 13.80
CA ALA A 162 21.21 -17.84 14.49
C ALA A 162 19.78 -18.08 15.01
N THR A 163 19.56 -17.75 16.28
CA THR A 163 18.24 -17.83 16.94
C THR A 163 17.48 -16.52 16.89
N SER A 164 18.13 -15.41 16.55
CA SER A 164 17.51 -14.11 16.33
C SER A 164 18.19 -13.32 15.21
N ALA A 165 17.44 -12.33 14.72
CA ALA A 165 17.93 -11.21 13.95
C ALA A 165 17.53 -9.91 14.66
N GLU A 166 18.09 -8.80 14.20
CA GLU A 166 17.71 -7.47 14.63
C GLU A 166 17.29 -6.62 13.43
N LEU A 167 16.18 -5.91 13.58
CA LEU A 167 15.74 -4.84 12.69
C LEU A 167 16.00 -3.49 13.38
N ILE A 168 16.85 -2.68 12.75
CA ILE A 168 17.09 -1.29 13.15
C ILE A 168 16.40 -0.38 12.13
N LEU A 169 15.70 0.64 12.61
CA LEU A 169 15.17 1.73 11.79
C LEU A 169 15.79 3.05 12.22
N LEU A 170 16.28 3.81 11.24
CA LEU A 170 16.86 5.13 11.42
C LEU A 170 16.02 6.19 10.71
N SER A 171 16.02 7.40 11.24
CA SER A 171 15.55 8.59 10.52
C SER A 171 16.45 8.86 9.30
N GLU A 172 16.01 9.74 8.38
CA GLU A 172 16.88 10.18 7.28
C GLU A 172 18.15 10.90 7.77
N ALA A 173 18.13 11.47 8.97
CA ALA A 173 19.29 12.09 9.61
C ALA A 173 20.20 11.07 10.33
N GLY A 174 19.80 9.79 10.43
CA GLY A 174 20.55 8.72 11.07
C GLY A 174 20.19 8.46 12.55
N ASP A 175 19.16 9.12 13.09
CA ASP A 175 18.73 8.90 14.48
C ASP A 175 18.05 7.54 14.63
N LEU A 176 18.37 6.82 15.70
CA LEU A 176 17.74 5.55 16.02
C LEU A 176 16.26 5.75 16.40
N LEU A 177 15.36 5.08 15.65
CA LEU A 177 13.92 5.11 15.90
C LEU A 177 13.36 3.77 16.40
N LEU A 178 13.98 2.66 16.01
CA LEU A 178 13.55 1.29 16.34
C LEU A 178 14.78 0.39 16.48
N SER A 179 14.78 -0.46 17.50
CA SER A 179 15.61 -1.68 17.53
C SER A 179 14.73 -2.85 17.97
N GLN A 180 14.45 -3.75 17.04
CA GLN A 180 13.49 -4.85 17.24
C GLN A 180 14.18 -6.19 17.03
N GLN A 181 14.16 -7.04 18.05
CA GLN A 181 14.59 -8.44 17.93
C GLN A 181 13.54 -9.25 17.18
N VAL A 182 14.01 -10.08 16.24
CA VAL A 182 13.20 -10.93 15.37
C VAL A 182 13.61 -12.39 15.60
N PRO A 183 12.77 -13.20 16.26
CA PRO A 183 13.09 -14.61 16.50
C PRO A 183 13.23 -15.40 15.19
N LEU A 184 14.21 -16.29 15.13
CA LEU A 184 14.46 -17.17 13.98
C LEU A 184 14.37 -18.64 14.37
N LYS A 185 13.99 -19.47 13.40
CA LYS A 185 13.82 -20.92 13.57
C LYS A 185 14.90 -21.74 12.83
N GLY A 186 15.96 -21.08 12.36
CA GLY A 186 17.07 -21.67 11.61
C GLY A 186 16.75 -22.20 10.21
N LYS A 187 15.50 -22.06 9.72
CA LYS A 187 15.08 -22.51 8.39
C LYS A 187 15.31 -21.43 7.34
N ALA A 188 15.73 -21.83 6.15
CA ALA A 188 15.84 -20.94 5.00
C ALA A 188 14.44 -20.54 4.47
N GLY A 189 14.23 -19.26 4.17
CA GLY A 189 12.96 -18.80 3.62
C GLY A 189 12.83 -17.28 3.54
N ILE A 190 11.69 -16.81 3.05
CA ILE A 190 11.33 -15.40 2.99
C ILE A 190 10.61 -15.02 4.29
N LEU A 191 11.21 -14.10 5.03
CA LEU A 191 10.75 -13.58 6.31
C LEU A 191 10.12 -12.19 6.14
N PRO A 192 8.81 -12.05 6.36
CA PRO A 192 8.20 -10.75 6.58
C PRO A 192 8.50 -10.26 8.00
N VAL A 193 8.95 -9.01 8.14
CA VAL A 193 9.21 -8.34 9.43
C VAL A 193 8.42 -7.04 9.47
N THR A 194 7.40 -6.98 10.31
CA THR A 194 6.58 -5.78 10.51
C THR A 194 7.21 -4.86 11.53
N ILE A 195 7.28 -3.56 11.19
CA ILE A 195 7.72 -2.51 12.11
C ILE A 195 6.79 -2.44 13.32
N ASP A 196 7.34 -2.65 14.51
CA ASP A 196 6.60 -2.58 15.77
C ASP A 196 5.98 -1.18 16.01
N ALA A 197 4.65 -1.15 15.99
CA ALA A 197 3.84 0.07 16.14
C ALA A 197 3.90 0.69 17.54
N SER A 198 4.41 -0.04 18.54
CA SER A 198 4.66 0.48 19.89
C SER A 198 5.92 1.34 19.96
N GLN A 199 6.86 1.16 19.02
CA GLN A 199 8.16 1.83 19.01
C GLN A 199 8.26 2.90 17.92
N ALA A 200 7.83 2.61 16.69
CA ALA A 200 7.96 3.53 15.57
C ALA A 200 6.69 3.60 14.71
N LYS A 201 6.42 4.78 14.13
CA LYS A 201 5.37 5.00 13.13
C LYS A 201 5.90 5.92 12.04
N LEU A 202 5.96 5.41 10.82
CA LEU A 202 6.45 6.18 9.67
C LEU A 202 5.49 7.34 9.38
N GLN A 203 6.04 8.51 9.05
CA GLN A 203 5.26 9.71 8.73
C GLN A 203 5.17 9.90 7.22
N PRO A 204 4.03 10.37 6.67
CA PRO A 204 3.90 10.59 5.24
C PRO A 204 4.97 11.58 4.73
N GLY A 205 5.51 11.29 3.55
CA GLY A 205 6.57 12.08 2.90
C GLY A 205 7.97 11.86 3.48
N GLN A 206 8.12 11.09 4.55
CA GLN A 206 9.41 10.86 5.20
C GLN A 206 10.07 9.55 4.75
N LYS A 207 11.40 9.58 4.70
CA LYS A 207 12.27 8.44 4.40
C LYS A 207 12.96 7.94 5.64
N TYR A 208 13.23 6.64 5.64
CA TYR A 208 13.86 5.93 6.74
C TYR A 208 14.84 4.92 6.20
N GLN A 209 16.00 4.82 6.82
CA GLN A 209 16.94 3.75 6.54
C GLN A 209 16.63 2.57 7.46
N TRP A 210 16.65 1.36 6.93
CA TRP A 210 16.56 0.14 7.72
C TRP A 210 17.84 -0.68 7.58
N ILE A 211 18.17 -1.39 8.65
CA ILE A 211 19.26 -2.38 8.71
C ILE A 211 18.65 -3.65 9.27
N PHE A 212 18.88 -4.77 8.59
CA PHE A 212 18.48 -6.09 9.08
C PHE A 212 19.73 -6.96 9.22
N SER A 213 20.00 -7.45 10.43
CA SER A 213 21.23 -8.16 10.78
C SER A 213 20.92 -9.49 11.47
N LEU A 214 21.56 -10.59 11.08
CA LEU A 214 21.44 -11.86 11.82
C LEU A 214 22.38 -11.86 13.02
N THR A 215 21.90 -12.30 14.17
CA THR A 215 22.72 -12.42 15.38
C THR A 215 23.56 -13.71 15.33
N CYS A 216 24.61 -13.76 14.50
CA CYS A 216 25.56 -14.88 14.45
C CYS A 216 26.57 -14.83 15.61
N LYS A 217 27.06 -13.62 15.94
CA LYS A 217 28.05 -13.33 16.96
C LYS A 217 27.51 -12.26 17.90
N PRO A 218 26.82 -12.63 19.00
CA PRO A 218 26.23 -11.67 19.93
C PRO A 218 27.23 -10.65 20.52
N ASN A 219 28.50 -11.05 20.66
CA ASN A 219 29.56 -10.23 21.24
C ASN A 219 30.34 -9.40 20.20
N GLU A 220 30.08 -9.58 18.90
CA GLU A 220 30.71 -8.83 17.80
C GLU A 220 29.63 -8.41 16.77
N PRO A 221 28.71 -7.49 17.11
CA PRO A 221 27.60 -7.13 16.23
C PRO A 221 28.03 -6.65 14.84
N ASP A 222 29.16 -5.94 14.74
CA ASP A 222 29.71 -5.44 13.47
C ASP A 222 30.23 -6.55 12.53
N ALA A 223 30.43 -7.77 13.06
CA ALA A 223 30.83 -8.94 12.29
C ALA A 223 29.62 -9.78 11.81
N ASN A 224 28.40 -9.41 12.19
CA ASN A 224 27.19 -10.09 11.77
C ASN A 224 26.85 -9.80 10.31
N PRO A 225 26.28 -10.76 9.57
CA PRO A 225 25.72 -10.49 8.25
C PRO A 225 24.50 -9.60 8.33
N PHE A 226 24.52 -8.54 7.52
CA PHE A 226 23.42 -7.60 7.43
C PHE A 226 23.14 -7.18 5.99
N VAL A 227 21.95 -6.62 5.80
CA VAL A 227 21.50 -5.93 4.60
C VAL A 227 20.90 -4.58 4.99
N THR A 228 20.97 -3.62 4.06
CA THR A 228 20.46 -2.27 4.26
C THR A 228 19.64 -1.79 3.08
N GLY A 229 18.74 -0.85 3.34
CA GLY A 229 17.99 -0.16 2.32
C GLY A 229 17.10 0.91 2.93
N TRP A 230 16.19 1.43 2.13
CA TRP A 230 15.36 2.57 2.47
C TRP A 230 13.89 2.26 2.31
N ILE A 231 13.06 2.96 3.08
CA ILE A 231 11.62 2.97 2.93
C ILE A 231 11.08 4.40 3.04
N GLU A 232 10.18 4.76 2.14
CA GLU A 232 9.43 6.03 2.18
C GLU A 232 7.96 5.75 2.46
N ARG A 233 7.35 6.50 3.39
CA ARG A 233 5.89 6.47 3.51
C ARG A 233 5.27 7.48 2.56
N ALA A 234 4.56 6.99 1.54
CA ALA A 234 3.94 7.81 0.51
C ALA A 234 2.85 8.73 1.08
N GLU A 235 2.81 9.97 0.58
CA GLU A 235 1.65 10.84 0.72
C GLU A 235 0.61 10.47 -0.35
N LEU A 236 -0.40 9.69 0.03
CA LEU A 236 -1.42 9.26 -0.93
C LEU A 236 -2.44 10.36 -1.25
N ASP A 237 -2.87 10.37 -2.51
CA ASP A 237 -4.11 11.06 -2.91
C ASP A 237 -5.32 10.41 -2.21
N SER A 238 -6.25 11.24 -1.72
CA SER A 238 -7.42 10.73 -0.98
C SER A 238 -8.35 9.88 -1.85
N ASN A 239 -8.44 10.12 -3.16
CA ASN A 239 -9.25 9.31 -4.05
C ASN A 239 -8.58 7.95 -4.29
N LEU A 240 -7.26 7.91 -4.45
CA LEU A 240 -6.50 6.66 -4.51
C LEU A 240 -6.69 5.83 -3.24
N ALA A 241 -6.48 6.44 -2.06
CA ALA A 241 -6.61 5.75 -0.78
C ALA A 241 -8.02 5.14 -0.62
N ARG A 242 -9.06 5.88 -0.98
CA ARG A 242 -10.45 5.40 -0.95
C ARG A 242 -10.64 4.18 -1.85
N VAL A 243 -10.22 4.27 -3.12
CA VAL A 243 -10.34 3.17 -4.08
C VAL A 243 -9.61 1.92 -3.59
N MET A 244 -8.41 2.08 -3.00
CA MET A 244 -7.66 0.95 -2.45
C MET A 244 -8.36 0.28 -1.26
N THR A 245 -8.99 1.05 -0.38
CA THR A 245 -9.68 0.48 0.81
C THR A 245 -10.93 -0.33 0.47
N THR A 246 -11.63 0.00 -0.63
CA THR A 246 -12.90 -0.64 -1.00
C THR A 246 -12.74 -1.89 -1.88
N MET A 247 -11.62 -2.04 -2.57
CA MET A 247 -11.36 -3.18 -3.46
C MET A 247 -10.91 -4.43 -2.69
N ALA A 248 -11.12 -5.61 -3.28
CA ALA A 248 -10.55 -6.86 -2.76
C ALA A 248 -9.02 -6.89 -2.92
N PRO A 249 -8.26 -7.60 -2.05
CA PRO A 249 -6.80 -7.55 -2.05
C PRO A 249 -6.14 -7.86 -3.41
N ALA A 250 -6.62 -8.87 -4.15
CA ALA A 250 -6.08 -9.20 -5.47
C ALA A 250 -6.27 -8.08 -6.51
N ASP A 251 -7.40 -7.38 -6.45
CA ASP A 251 -7.74 -6.29 -7.38
C ASP A 251 -6.96 -5.00 -7.09
N ARG A 252 -6.37 -4.89 -5.89
CA ARG A 252 -5.50 -3.76 -5.51
C ARG A 252 -4.12 -3.82 -6.16
N LEU A 253 -3.64 -5.02 -6.55
CA LEU A 253 -2.26 -5.22 -6.99
C LEU A 253 -1.85 -4.29 -8.15
N PRO A 254 -2.64 -4.09 -9.22
CA PRO A 254 -2.28 -3.16 -10.28
C PRO A 254 -2.15 -1.71 -9.80
N LEU A 255 -3.00 -1.28 -8.85
CA LEU A 255 -2.93 0.05 -8.26
C LEU A 255 -1.71 0.24 -7.36
N LEU A 256 -1.40 -0.74 -6.53
CA LEU A 256 -0.24 -0.72 -5.64
C LEU A 256 1.05 -0.56 -6.43
N VAL A 257 1.18 -1.39 -7.46
CA VAL A 257 2.35 -1.46 -8.34
C VAL A 257 2.49 -0.18 -9.17
N THR A 258 1.41 0.31 -9.80
CA THR A 258 1.42 1.60 -10.52
C THR A 258 1.69 2.79 -9.60
N SER A 259 1.27 2.72 -8.34
CA SER A 259 1.50 3.77 -7.34
C SER A 259 2.86 3.65 -6.64
N GLN A 260 3.77 2.79 -7.13
CA GLN A 260 5.11 2.56 -6.59
C GLN A 260 5.14 1.98 -5.16
N LEU A 261 4.01 1.47 -4.64
CA LEU A 261 3.86 0.95 -3.28
C LEU A 261 4.40 -0.48 -3.17
N TRP A 262 5.73 -0.62 -3.29
CA TRP A 262 6.43 -1.90 -3.31
C TRP A 262 6.11 -2.77 -2.08
N ASN A 263 6.23 -2.22 -0.88
CA ASN A 263 6.06 -2.97 0.37
C ASN A 263 4.61 -3.44 0.55
N ASP A 264 3.64 -2.59 0.23
CA ASP A 264 2.22 -2.94 0.26
C ASP A 264 1.88 -4.00 -0.80
N THR A 265 2.53 -3.98 -1.96
CA THR A 265 2.39 -5.02 -2.99
C THR A 265 2.87 -6.38 -2.47
N LEU A 266 4.08 -6.42 -1.88
CA LEU A 266 4.62 -7.65 -1.30
C LEU A 266 3.74 -8.17 -0.16
N ALA A 267 3.30 -7.29 0.75
CA ALA A 267 2.42 -7.65 1.84
C ALA A 267 1.09 -8.23 1.35
N THR A 268 0.49 -7.60 0.33
CA THR A 268 -0.75 -8.09 -0.29
C THR A 268 -0.57 -9.47 -0.93
N LEU A 269 0.54 -9.70 -1.64
CA LEU A 269 0.83 -11.01 -2.22
C LEU A 269 1.09 -12.08 -1.15
N VAL A 270 1.76 -11.74 -0.05
CA VAL A 270 1.96 -12.66 1.07
C VAL A 270 0.62 -13.03 1.72
N GLU A 271 -0.25 -12.05 1.98
CA GLU A 271 -1.61 -12.30 2.47
C GLU A 271 -2.40 -13.23 1.53
N LEU A 272 -2.34 -12.97 0.23
CA LEU A 272 -3.01 -13.79 -0.79
C LEU A 272 -2.45 -15.21 -0.85
N GLN A 273 -1.12 -15.38 -0.75
CA GLN A 273 -0.48 -16.69 -0.70
C GLN A 273 -0.85 -17.47 0.56
N GLN A 274 -0.89 -16.81 1.73
CA GLN A 274 -1.31 -17.45 2.98
C GLN A 274 -2.77 -17.93 2.93
N ARG A 275 -3.65 -17.12 2.34
CA ARG A 275 -5.08 -17.49 2.17
C ARG A 275 -5.28 -18.54 1.09
N ASN A 276 -4.46 -18.56 0.05
CA ASN A 276 -4.61 -19.45 -1.10
C ASN A 276 -3.26 -20.08 -1.52
N PRO A 277 -2.64 -20.96 -0.70
CA PRO A 277 -1.26 -21.43 -0.91
C PRO A 277 -1.00 -22.17 -2.22
N ASN A 278 -2.05 -22.70 -2.85
CA ASN A 278 -1.96 -23.48 -4.08
C ASN A 278 -2.44 -22.71 -5.32
N ASN A 279 -2.77 -21.42 -5.21
CA ASN A 279 -3.23 -20.65 -6.35
C ASN A 279 -2.05 -20.35 -7.31
N PRO A 280 -2.07 -20.90 -8.55
CA PRO A 280 -0.96 -20.73 -9.49
C PRO A 280 -0.83 -19.29 -9.99
N VAL A 281 -1.94 -18.53 -10.05
CA VAL A 281 -1.93 -17.12 -10.48
C VAL A 281 -1.19 -16.26 -9.47
N ILE A 282 -1.45 -16.45 -8.17
CA ILE A 282 -0.77 -15.69 -7.12
C ILE A 282 0.74 -16.03 -7.09
N LYS A 283 1.10 -17.32 -7.24
CA LYS A 283 2.51 -17.73 -7.34
C LYS A 283 3.21 -17.08 -8.54
N GLN A 284 2.56 -17.06 -9.70
CA GLN A 284 3.11 -16.42 -10.89
C GLN A 284 3.27 -14.90 -10.69
N GLN A 285 2.28 -14.23 -10.10
CA GLN A 285 2.36 -12.79 -9.80
C GLN A 285 3.51 -12.46 -8.84
N TRP A 286 3.74 -13.31 -7.83
CA TRP A 286 4.88 -13.20 -6.93
C TRP A 286 6.22 -13.31 -7.67
N GLN A 287 6.38 -14.35 -8.50
CA GLN A 287 7.58 -14.56 -9.29
C GLN A 287 7.83 -13.43 -10.30
N ASP A 288 6.79 -12.99 -11.00
CA ASP A 288 6.86 -11.88 -11.97
C ASP A 288 7.29 -10.59 -11.29
N LEU A 289 6.69 -10.26 -10.14
CA LEU A 289 7.00 -9.06 -9.38
C LEU A 289 8.47 -9.05 -8.94
N LEU A 290 8.92 -10.11 -8.28
CA LEU A 290 10.29 -10.22 -7.79
C LEU A 290 11.32 -10.19 -8.93
N LYS A 291 11.06 -10.95 -10.00
CA LYS A 291 11.92 -10.94 -11.20
C LYS A 291 12.01 -9.54 -11.82
N SER A 292 10.88 -8.82 -11.87
CA SER A 292 10.84 -7.47 -12.45
C SER A 292 11.60 -6.42 -11.66
N ALA A 293 11.89 -6.69 -10.38
CA ALA A 293 12.73 -5.89 -9.48
C ALA A 293 14.19 -6.39 -9.40
N GLY A 294 14.55 -7.36 -10.25
CA GLY A 294 15.90 -7.92 -10.31
C GLY A 294 16.25 -8.82 -9.11
N ILE A 295 15.25 -9.43 -8.46
CA ILE A 295 15.45 -10.45 -7.43
C ILE A 295 15.59 -11.82 -8.11
N ASP A 296 16.55 -12.62 -7.64
CA ASP A 296 16.84 -13.94 -8.20
C ASP A 296 15.59 -14.85 -8.14
N PRO A 297 15.19 -15.49 -9.25
CA PRO A 297 14.06 -16.43 -9.28
C PRO A 297 14.14 -17.59 -8.28
N GLN A 298 15.34 -18.00 -7.85
CA GLN A 298 15.50 -19.02 -6.81
C GLN A 298 14.93 -18.55 -5.47
N ILE A 299 15.10 -17.26 -5.15
CA ILE A 299 14.55 -16.65 -3.93
C ILE A 299 13.02 -16.59 -4.00
N ALA A 300 12.46 -16.33 -5.17
CA ALA A 300 11.01 -16.28 -5.35
C ALA A 300 10.30 -17.63 -5.05
N ASN A 301 11.03 -18.75 -5.11
CA ASN A 301 10.51 -20.08 -4.83
C ASN A 301 10.72 -20.53 -3.38
N MET A 302 11.37 -19.71 -2.54
CA MET A 302 11.61 -20.05 -1.15
C MET A 302 10.31 -19.96 -0.32
N PRO A 303 10.16 -20.81 0.72
CA PRO A 303 8.96 -20.80 1.54
C PRO A 303 8.85 -19.49 2.33
N LEU A 304 7.61 -19.03 2.55
CA LEU A 304 7.34 -17.99 3.54
C LEU A 304 7.57 -18.54 4.95
N LEU A 305 8.37 -17.84 5.74
CA LEU A 305 8.59 -18.15 7.14
C LEU A 305 7.43 -17.59 7.98
N GLN A 306 7.01 -18.36 8.97
CA GLN A 306 6.00 -18.02 9.98
C GLN A 306 6.64 -17.94 11.36
#